data_AF-A0A5S3X513-F1
#
_entry.id   AF-A0A5S3X513-F1
#
_cell.length_a   1.000
_cell.length_b   1.000
_cell.length_c   1.000
_cell.angle_alpha   90.00
_cell.angle_beta   90.00
_cell.angle_gamma   90.00
#
_symmetry.space_group_name_H-M   'P 1'
#
loop_
_entity.id
_entity.type
_entity.pdbx_description
1 polymer ?
#
loop_
_entity_poly.entity_id
_entity_poly.type
_entity_poly.pdbx_seq_one_letter_code
_entity_poly.pdbx_strand_id
1 'polypeptide(L)'
;MKNDAFGRKQRINKLMVRLQCNLRQLRHKNKLSQAQLAAKLNVDQSTISNFESGRSVMTIEHVYELYLMFGDDFSCPGMLFAQRGAVEKGNLGHEQEVSCLSD
;
A
#
# COMPACT_ATOMS: atom_id res chain seq x y z
N MET A 1 24.60 8.42 19.57
CA MET A 1 23.82 8.14 18.35
C MET A 1 23.23 9.46 17.85
N LYS A 2 23.59 9.93 16.66
CA LYS A 2 22.98 11.17 16.11
C LYS A 2 21.53 10.83 15.72
N ASN A 3 20.58 11.55 16.29
CA ASN A 3 19.17 11.43 15.97
C ASN A 3 18.95 11.95 14.53
N ASP A 4 19.07 11.08 13.52
CA ASP A 4 18.80 11.45 12.12
C ASP A 4 17.29 11.50 11.86
N ALA A 5 16.66 12.56 12.35
CA ALA A 5 15.23 12.80 12.16
C ALA A 5 14.88 13.06 10.69
N PHE A 6 15.81 13.67 9.93
CA PHE A 6 15.61 13.99 8.53
C PHE A 6 15.52 12.72 7.67
N GLY A 7 16.48 11.80 7.82
CA GLY A 7 16.46 10.53 7.09
C GLY A 7 15.22 9.69 7.40
N ARG A 8 14.76 9.69 8.66
CA ARG A 8 13.48 9.03 9.03
C ARG A 8 12.28 9.65 8.34
N LYS A 9 12.17 10.98 8.32
CA LYS A 9 11.08 11.68 7.63
C LYS A 9 11.06 11.36 6.13
N GLN A 10 12.23 11.31 5.49
CA GLN A 10 12.33 10.96 4.08
C GLN A 10 11.87 9.52 3.81
N ARG A 11 12.25 8.56 4.66
CA ARG A 11 11.80 7.17 4.56
C ARG A 11 10.29 7.02 4.74
N ILE A 12 9.71 7.74 5.70
CA ILE A 12 8.25 7.76 5.93
C ILE A 12 7.54 8.32 4.71
N ASN A 13 7.97 9.45 4.16
CA ASN A 13 7.36 10.03 2.96
C ASN A 13 7.40 9.05 1.77
N LYS A 14 8.54 8.36 1.58
CA LYS A 14 8.67 7.33 0.54
C LYS A 14 7.71 6.16 0.74
N LEU A 15 7.50 5.72 2.00
CA LEU A 15 6.53 4.69 2.34
C LEU A 15 5.10 5.14 2.04
N MET A 16 4.73 6.37 2.42
CA MET A 16 3.37 6.90 2.20
C MET A 16 3.02 6.94 0.71
N VAL A 17 3.92 7.44 -0.14
CA VAL A 17 3.69 7.48 -1.60
C VAL A 17 3.51 6.06 -2.17
N ARG A 18 4.30 5.09 -1.71
CA ARG A 18 4.17 3.69 -2.15
C ARG A 18 2.80 3.11 -1.78
N LEU A 19 2.36 3.31 -0.54
CA LEU A 19 1.04 2.83 -0.09
C LEU A 19 -0.09 3.40 -0.94
N GLN A 20 -0.02 4.68 -1.31
CA GLN A 20 -1.00 5.34 -2.18
C GLN A 20 -1.04 4.69 -3.57
N CYS A 21 0.11 4.50 -4.20
CA CYS A 21 0.22 3.83 -5.50
C CYS A 21 -0.32 2.39 -5.45
N ASN A 22 0.05 1.64 -4.41
CA ASN A 22 -0.37 0.26 -4.24
C ASN A 22 -1.88 0.13 -4.07
N LEU A 23 -2.50 1.03 -3.28
CA LEU A 23 -3.95 1.05 -3.12
C LEU A 23 -4.65 1.22 -4.48
N ARG A 24 -4.20 2.19 -5.29
CA ARG A 24 -4.75 2.46 -6.61
C ARG A 24 -4.56 1.25 -7.54
N GLN A 25 -3.36 0.68 -7.60
CA GLN A 25 -3.06 -0.48 -8.44
C GLN A 25 -3.87 -1.71 -8.03
N LEU A 26 -3.94 -2.01 -6.74
CA LEU A 26 -4.73 -3.09 -6.18
C LEU A 26 -6.21 -2.95 -6.57
N ARG A 27 -6.77 -1.74 -6.44
CA ARG A 27 -8.14 -1.44 -6.83
C ARG A 27 -8.39 -1.74 -8.31
N HIS A 28 -7.50 -1.28 -9.19
CA HIS A 28 -7.60 -1.52 -10.62
C HIS A 28 -7.42 -2.99 -11.00
N LYS A 29 -6.45 -3.70 -10.40
CA LYS A 29 -6.23 -5.14 -10.59
C LYS A 29 -7.47 -5.96 -10.26
N ASN A 30 -8.17 -5.57 -9.20
CA ASN A 30 -9.41 -6.21 -8.75
C ASN A 30 -10.68 -5.65 -9.43
N LYS A 31 -10.54 -4.75 -10.41
CA LYS A 31 -11.65 -4.11 -11.15
C LYS A 31 -12.68 -3.43 -10.23
N LEU A 32 -12.24 -2.85 -9.13
CA LEU A 32 -13.09 -2.17 -8.15
C LEU A 32 -13.21 -0.68 -8.48
N SER A 33 -14.41 -0.12 -8.31
CA SER A 33 -14.58 1.33 -8.19
C SER A 33 -14.13 1.80 -6.80
N GLN A 34 -13.88 3.11 -6.64
CA GLN A 34 -13.52 3.67 -5.34
C GLN A 34 -14.63 3.41 -4.30
N ALA A 35 -15.91 3.46 -4.70
CA ALA A 35 -17.04 3.15 -3.82
C ALA A 35 -17.07 1.67 -3.39
N GLN A 36 -16.74 0.74 -4.29
CA GLN A 36 -16.70 -0.70 -3.96
C GLN A 36 -15.56 -1.03 -2.98
N LEU A 37 -14.40 -0.41 -3.15
CA LEU A 37 -13.30 -0.56 -2.19
C LEU A 37 -13.63 0.12 -0.85
N ALA A 38 -14.29 1.27 -0.88
CA ALA A 38 -14.71 1.98 0.32
C ALA A 38 -15.68 1.15 1.16
N ALA A 39 -16.69 0.53 0.52
CA ALA A 39 -17.63 -0.37 1.19
C ALA A 39 -16.93 -1.58 1.83
N LYS A 40 -15.85 -2.07 1.20
CA LYS A 40 -15.03 -3.18 1.74
C LYS A 40 -14.24 -2.78 2.99
N LEU A 41 -13.73 -1.55 3.02
CA LEU A 41 -12.97 -0.98 4.16
C LEU A 41 -13.87 -0.24 5.17
N ASN A 42 -15.19 -0.29 5.00
CA ASN A 42 -16.15 0.42 5.84
C ASN A 42 -15.83 1.93 5.99
N VAL A 43 -15.46 2.58 4.88
CA VAL A 43 -15.21 4.02 4.79
C VAL A 43 -16.03 4.65 3.66
N ASP A 44 -16.05 5.98 3.59
CA ASP A 44 -16.65 6.70 2.47
C ASP A 44 -15.80 6.61 1.19
N GLN A 45 -16.46 6.69 0.03
CA GLN A 45 -15.79 6.72 -1.27
C GLN A 45 -14.78 7.89 -1.38
N SER A 46 -15.11 9.03 -0.78
CA SER A 46 -14.24 10.21 -0.72
C SER A 46 -12.94 9.92 0.03
N THR A 47 -12.98 9.07 1.07
CA THR A 47 -11.81 8.64 1.82
C THR A 47 -10.84 7.87 0.94
N ILE A 48 -11.33 6.93 0.12
CA ILE A 48 -10.50 6.22 -0.87
C ILE A 48 -9.90 7.19 -1.90
N SER A 49 -10.70 8.12 -2.42
CA SER A 49 -10.20 9.16 -3.34
C SER A 49 -9.09 10.02 -2.71
N ASN A 50 -9.24 10.38 -1.43
CA ASN A 50 -8.24 11.16 -0.69
C ASN A 50 -6.97 10.35 -0.41
N PHE A 51 -7.07 9.04 -0.16
CA PHE A 51 -5.91 8.16 -0.06
C PHE A 51 -5.17 8.06 -1.40
N GLU A 52 -5.87 7.79 -2.49
CA GLU A 52 -5.24 7.63 -3.82
C GLU A 52 -4.61 8.92 -4.35
N SER A 53 -5.11 10.09 -3.95
CA SER A 53 -4.56 11.41 -4.30
C SER A 53 -3.56 11.96 -3.29
N GLY A 54 -3.34 11.26 -2.18
CA GLY A 54 -2.44 11.69 -1.11
C GLY A 54 -2.90 12.90 -0.29
N ARG A 55 -4.17 13.31 -0.42
CA ARG A 55 -4.79 14.33 0.45
C ARG A 55 -4.98 13.84 1.89
N SER A 56 -5.09 12.53 2.08
CA SER A 56 -5.17 11.91 3.41
C SER A 56 -4.24 10.69 3.49
N VAL A 57 -3.81 10.39 4.71
CA VAL A 57 -2.91 9.27 5.00
C VAL A 57 -3.73 8.09 5.54
N MET A 58 -3.45 6.89 5.06
CA MET A 58 -4.02 5.67 5.62
C MET A 58 -3.46 5.43 7.03
N THR A 59 -4.33 5.07 7.97
CA THR A 59 -3.91 4.57 9.29
C THR A 59 -3.30 3.17 9.14
N ILE A 60 -2.60 2.72 10.18
CA ILE A 60 -2.09 1.34 10.21
C ILE A 60 -3.22 0.31 10.17
N GLU A 61 -4.40 0.65 10.71
CA GLU A 61 -5.61 -0.18 10.66
C GLU A 61 -6.06 -0.40 9.21
N HIS A 62 -6.25 0.67 8.43
CA HIS A 62 -6.62 0.54 7.01
C HIS A 62 -5.61 -0.31 6.23
N VAL A 63 -4.31 -0.10 6.48
CA VAL A 63 -3.24 -0.88 5.84
C VAL A 63 -3.32 -2.35 6.22
N TYR A 64 -3.59 -2.66 7.49
CA TYR A 64 -3.70 -4.04 7.95
C TYR A 64 -4.97 -4.71 7.43
N GLU A 65 -6.10 -4.02 7.35
CA GLU A 65 -7.31 -4.53 6.70
C GLU A 65 -7.07 -4.87 5.23
N LEU A 66 -6.43 -3.96 4.48
CA LEU A 66 -6.04 -4.21 3.08
C LEU A 66 -5.17 -5.46 2.96
N TYR A 67 -4.22 -5.65 3.88
CA TYR A 67 -3.41 -6.86 3.91
C TYR A 67 -4.24 -8.11 4.22
N LEU A 68 -5.17 -8.06 5.19
CA LEU A 68 -6.04 -9.20 5.50
C LEU A 68 -6.98 -9.57 4.34
N MET A 69 -7.42 -8.59 3.56
CA MET A 69 -8.35 -8.79 2.46
C MET A 69 -7.68 -9.26 1.16
N PHE A 70 -6.48 -8.76 0.87
CA PHE A 70 -5.83 -8.93 -0.42
C PHE A 70 -4.48 -9.66 -0.34
N GLY A 71 -3.94 -9.86 0.87
CA GLY A 71 -2.67 -10.55 1.10
C GLY A 71 -1.51 -9.89 0.37
N ASP A 72 -0.70 -10.72 -0.30
CA ASP A 72 0.52 -10.31 -0.99
C ASP A 72 0.25 -9.39 -2.20
N ASP A 73 -0.99 -9.30 -2.67
CA ASP A 73 -1.37 -8.33 -3.71
C ASP A 73 -1.28 -6.88 -3.20
N PHE A 74 -1.42 -6.66 -1.89
CA PHE A 74 -1.10 -5.39 -1.25
C PHE A 74 0.38 -5.36 -0.82
N SER A 75 1.28 -5.41 -1.80
CA SER A 75 2.72 -5.40 -1.56
C SER A 75 3.15 -4.09 -0.92
N CYS A 76 3.48 -4.07 0.36
CA CYS A 76 4.09 -2.91 1.02
C CYS A 76 5.59 -3.17 1.22
N PRO A 77 6.48 -2.63 0.35
CA PRO A 77 7.91 -2.91 0.46
C PRO A 77 8.47 -2.26 1.73
N GLY A 78 8.70 -3.06 2.76
CA GLY A 78 9.20 -2.63 4.07
C GLY A 78 8.34 -3.07 5.25
N MET A 79 7.12 -3.55 5.03
CA MET A 79 6.34 -4.28 6.02
C MET A 79 6.31 -5.75 5.63
N LEU A 80 7.34 -6.50 6.02
CA LEU A 80 7.21 -7.95 6.11
C LEU A 80 6.36 -8.22 7.35
N PHE A 81 5.07 -8.48 7.17
CA PHE A 81 4.33 -9.22 8.19
C PHE A 81 5.05 -10.56 8.31
N ALA A 82 5.60 -10.84 9.49
CA ALA A 82 6.40 -12.04 9.72
C ALA A 82 5.67 -13.23 9.10
N GLN A 83 6.29 -13.83 8.09
CA GLN A 83 5.74 -15.02 7.45
C GLN A 83 5.43 -16.01 8.56
N ARG A 84 4.15 -16.40 8.70
CA ARG A 84 3.86 -17.67 9.36
C ARG A 84 4.65 -18.68 8.55
N GLY A 85 5.67 -19.27 9.20
CA GLY A 85 6.62 -20.15 8.54
C GLY A 85 5.91 -21.18 7.68
N ALA A 86 5.97 -20.98 6.38
CA ALA A 86 5.69 -21.99 5.39
C ALA A 86 6.94 -22.02 4.50
N VAL A 87 7.77 -23.03 4.79
CA VAL A 87 8.77 -23.54 3.87
C VAL A 87 8.07 -23.78 2.54
N GLU A 88 8.53 -23.12 1.47
CA GLU A 88 8.73 -23.76 0.18
C GLU A 88 9.57 -22.88 -0.75
N LYS A 89 10.60 -23.49 -1.32
CA LYS A 89 11.56 -22.86 -2.23
C LYS A 89 10.92 -22.70 -3.60
N GLY A 90 11.05 -21.53 -4.21
CA GLY A 90 10.64 -21.37 -5.61
C GLY A 90 10.84 -19.95 -6.13
N ASN A 91 12.05 -19.68 -6.61
CA ASN A 91 12.47 -18.71 -7.62
C ASN A 91 11.36 -17.85 -8.27
N LEU A 92 11.54 -16.53 -8.36
CA LEU A 92 11.15 -15.68 -9.52
C LEU A 92 11.60 -14.23 -9.29
N GLY A 93 12.49 -13.76 -10.16
CA GLY A 93 12.79 -12.34 -10.32
C GLY A 93 11.78 -11.66 -11.24
N HIS A 94 11.59 -10.35 -11.02
CA HIS A 94 11.71 -9.30 -12.04
C HIS A 94 11.35 -7.96 -11.39
N GLU A 95 12.32 -7.05 -11.37
CA GLU A 95 12.11 -5.65 -11.03
C GLU A 95 11.42 -4.97 -12.24
N GLN A 96 10.31 -4.28 -12.00
CA GLN A 96 9.75 -3.33 -12.95
C GLN A 96 9.57 -1.99 -12.25
N GLU A 97 10.24 -0.98 -12.82
CA GLU A 97 10.08 0.43 -12.51
C GLU A 97 8.62 0.85 -12.64
N VAL A 98 8.09 1.46 -11.58
CA VAL A 98 6.77 2.09 -11.60
C VAL A 98 6.97 3.58 -11.84
N SER A 99 6.93 3.97 -13.11
CA SER A 99 6.65 5.35 -13.54
C SER A 99 5.14 5.53 -13.56
N CYS A 100 4.62 6.38 -12.68
CA CYS A 100 3.22 6.82 -12.72
C CYS A 100 3.20 8.34 -12.48
N LEU A 101 3.43 9.10 -13.55
CA LEU A 101 3.06 10.51 -13.65
C LEU A 101 1.98 10.63 -14.72
N SER A 102 0.96 11.43 -14.38
CA SER A 102 -0.03 12.08 -15.26
C SER A 102 -1.09 11.17 -15.90
N ASP A 103 -2.31 11.24 -15.36
CA ASP A 103 -3.53 11.69 -16.07
C ASP A 103 -4.57 12.10 -15.01
#